data_AF-A0A8T4DNS2-F1
#
_entry.id   AF-A0A8T4DNS2-F1
#
_cell.length_a   1.000
_cell.length_b   1.000
_cell.length_c   1.000
_cell.angle_alpha   90.00
_cell.angle_beta   90.00
_cell.angle_gamma   90.00
#
_symmetry.space_group_name_H-M   'P 1'
#
loop_
_entity.id
_entity.type
_entity.pdbx_description
1 polymer ?
#
loop_
_entity_poly.entity_id
_entity_poly.type
_entity_poly.pdbx_seq_one_letter_code
_entity_poly.pdbx_strand_id
1 'polypeptide(L)'
;MHELAITKEVIRIIREEAEKNSISSVKYVSLELGGLTTYKKESLLYFFNILKKDEEALQEAVLKIIEVGGKVRCKECGAVGTVEDPILPLCKACDSSDIEITQGKDLRLRDLRGN
;
A
#
# COMPACT_ATOMS: atom_id res chain seq x y z
N MET A 1 -4.64 -8.53 -15.37
CA MET A 1 -4.90 -7.09 -15.65
C MET A 1 -5.23 -6.27 -14.40
N HIS A 2 -5.53 -6.89 -13.24
CA HIS A 2 -5.85 -6.18 -12.00
C HIS A 2 -4.66 -5.36 -11.46
N GLU A 3 -3.45 -5.92 -11.49
CA GLU A 3 -2.22 -5.30 -11.01
C GLU A 3 -1.72 -4.15 -11.91
N LEU A 4 -2.04 -4.20 -13.21
CA LEU A 4 -1.75 -3.10 -14.12
C LEU A 4 -2.60 -1.87 -13.80
N ALA A 5 -3.91 -2.07 -13.55
CA ALA A 5 -4.82 -0.99 -13.24
C ALA A 5 -4.45 -0.28 -11.93
N ILE A 6 -4.14 -1.04 -10.87
CA ILE A 6 -3.69 -0.47 -9.60
C ILE A 6 -2.34 0.24 -9.73
N THR A 7 -1.43 -0.27 -10.57
CA THR A 7 -0.13 0.40 -10.77
C THR A 7 -0.29 1.73 -11.53
N LYS A 8 -1.21 1.81 -12.48
CA LYS A 8 -1.56 3.09 -13.13
C LYS A 8 -2.11 4.09 -12.13
N GLU A 9 -2.96 3.63 -11.22
CA GLU A 9 -3.51 4.47 -10.15
C GLU A 9 -2.41 4.96 -9.19
N VAL A 10 -1.47 4.08 -8.83
CA VAL A 10 -0.27 4.45 -8.06
C VAL A 10 0.53 5.55 -8.75
N ILE A 11 0.78 5.43 -10.06
CA ILE A 11 1.49 6.45 -10.84
C ILE A 11 0.73 7.78 -10.83
N ARG A 12 -0.60 7.75 -10.96
CA ARG A 12 -1.45 8.95 -10.84
C ARG A 12 -1.26 9.62 -9.48
N ILE A 13 -1.33 8.87 -8.39
CA ILE A 13 -1.14 9.39 -7.02
C ILE A 13 0.26 9.98 -6.84
N ILE A 14 1.30 9.29 -7.33
CA ILE A 14 2.69 9.75 -7.28
C ILE A 14 2.85 11.09 -8.01
N ARG A 15 2.27 11.23 -9.20
CA ARG A 15 2.30 12.49 -9.97
C ARG A 15 1.62 13.62 -9.22
N GLU A 16 0.41 13.40 -8.71
CA GLU A 16 -0.33 14.40 -7.94
C GLU A 16 0.45 14.85 -6.70
N GLU A 17 1.11 13.92 -6.02
CA GLU A 17 1.92 14.24 -4.85
C GLU A 17 3.22 14.95 -5.23
N ALA A 18 3.87 14.56 -6.33
CA ALA A 18 5.06 15.25 -6.84
C ALA A 18 4.74 16.71 -7.22
N GLU A 19 3.62 16.94 -7.93
CA GLU A 19 3.15 18.29 -8.28
C GLU A 19 2.89 19.15 -7.05
N LYS A 20 2.18 18.62 -6.04
CA LYS A 20 1.95 19.34 -4.77
C LYS A 20 3.22 19.74 -4.06
N ASN A 21 4.26 18.92 -4.16
CA ASN A 21 5.56 19.14 -3.51
C ASN A 21 6.57 19.83 -4.45
N SER A 22 6.16 20.29 -5.64
CA SER A 22 7.04 20.93 -6.64
C SER A 22 8.23 20.06 -7.06
N ILE A 23 8.07 18.74 -7.02
CA ILE A 23 9.09 17.77 -7.42
C ILE A 23 8.96 17.51 -8.91
N SER A 24 10.01 17.83 -9.67
CA SER A 24 10.04 17.66 -11.13
C SER A 24 10.72 16.36 -11.57
N SER A 25 11.53 15.75 -10.71
CA SER A 25 12.20 14.47 -10.91
C SER A 25 12.15 13.65 -9.63
N VAL A 26 11.28 12.66 -9.60
CA VAL A 26 11.14 11.72 -8.49
C VAL A 26 12.27 10.70 -8.55
N LYS A 27 13.03 10.59 -7.46
CA LYS A 27 14.12 9.62 -7.32
C LYS A 27 13.72 8.41 -6.49
N TYR A 28 12.81 8.60 -5.54
CA TYR A 28 12.41 7.56 -4.61
C TYR A 28 10.93 7.62 -4.28
N VAL A 29 10.28 6.46 -4.30
CA VAL A 29 8.89 6.25 -3.92
C VAL A 29 8.83 5.08 -2.94
N SER A 30 8.14 5.27 -1.81
CA SER A 30 7.83 4.20 -0.87
C SER A 30 6.33 3.96 -0.81
N LEU A 31 5.91 2.72 -1.03
CA LEU A 31 4.53 2.27 -0.84
C LEU A 31 4.44 1.29 0.32
N GLU A 32 3.37 1.37 1.08
CA GLU A 32 2.95 0.32 2.00
C GLU A 32 1.93 -0.57 1.30
N LEU A 33 2.22 -1.87 1.23
CA LEU A 33 1.34 -2.89 0.68
C LEU A 33 0.74 -3.69 1.84
N GLY A 34 -0.58 -3.57 2.00
CA GLY A 34 -1.30 -4.35 3.00
C GLY A 34 -1.28 -5.85 2.68
N GLY A 35 -0.91 -6.67 3.67
CA GLY A 35 -0.85 -8.13 3.55
C GLY A 35 -2.20 -8.84 3.42
N LEU A 36 -3.31 -8.12 3.56
CA LEU A 36 -4.67 -8.62 3.29
C LEU A 36 -5.17 -8.23 1.90
N THR A 37 -4.36 -7.52 1.11
CA THR A 37 -4.64 -7.29 -0.30
C THR A 37 -4.36 -8.55 -1.12
N THR A 38 -4.95 -8.64 -2.31
CA THR A 38 -4.66 -9.72 -3.27
C THR A 38 -3.49 -9.38 -4.20
N TYR A 39 -2.87 -8.20 -4.05
CA TYR A 39 -1.83 -7.71 -4.93
C TYR A 39 -0.50 -8.36 -4.62
N LYS A 40 0.22 -8.76 -5.69
CA LYS A 40 1.60 -9.25 -5.57
C LYS A 40 2.58 -8.10 -5.72
N LYS A 41 3.51 -8.00 -4.77
CA LYS A 41 4.61 -7.02 -4.78
C LYS A 41 5.42 -7.07 -6.07
N GLU A 42 5.74 -8.27 -6.54
CA GLU A 42 6.53 -8.49 -7.75
C GLU A 42 5.81 -7.93 -8.97
N SER A 43 4.50 -8.14 -9.06
CA SER A 43 3.66 -7.60 -10.14
C SER A 43 3.65 -6.06 -10.12
N LEU A 44 3.49 -5.45 -8.94
CA LEU A 44 3.53 -3.99 -8.79
C LEU A 44 4.88 -3.41 -9.21
N LEU A 45 5.99 -4.00 -8.76
CA LEU A 45 7.34 -3.59 -9.15
C LEU A 45 7.58 -3.74 -10.66
N TYR A 46 7.10 -4.83 -11.24
CA TYR A 46 7.21 -5.09 -12.68
C TYR A 46 6.46 -4.04 -13.50
N PHE A 47 5.17 -3.85 -13.23
CA PHE A 47 4.35 -2.88 -13.97
C PHE A 47 4.83 -1.44 -13.73
N PHE A 48 5.32 -1.11 -12.53
CA PHE A 48 5.84 0.22 -12.25
C PHE A 48 7.06 0.52 -13.13
N ASN A 49 8.00 -0.42 -13.25
CA ASN A 49 9.19 -0.25 -14.08
C ASN A 49 8.90 -0.14 -15.58
N ILE A 50 7.78 -0.69 -16.04
CA ILE A 50 7.32 -0.52 -17.42
C ILE A 50 6.71 0.87 -17.58
N LEU A 51 5.69 1.18 -16.77
CA LEU A 51 4.88 2.38 -16.93
C LEU A 51 5.65 3.67 -16.61
N LYS A 52 6.64 3.63 -15.70
CA LYS A 52 7.44 4.82 -15.35
C LYS A 52 8.24 5.39 -16.52
N LYS A 53 8.47 4.61 -17.59
CA LYS A 53 9.23 5.04 -18.76
C LYS A 53 8.47 6.08 -19.58
N ASP A 54 7.14 6.00 -19.54
CA ASP A 54 6.23 6.92 -20.24
C ASP A 54 5.96 8.20 -19.44
N GLU A 55 6.57 8.34 -18.25
CA GLU A 55 6.35 9.42 -17.30
C GLU A 55 7.67 10.17 -17.06
N GLU A 56 7.79 11.39 -17.59
CA GLU A 56 9.04 12.17 -17.57
C GLU A 56 9.60 12.35 -16.14
N ALA A 57 8.74 12.70 -15.18
CA ALA A 57 9.12 12.88 -13.79
C ALA A 57 9.53 11.58 -13.06
N LEU A 58 9.25 10.40 -13.63
CA LEU A 58 9.43 9.10 -12.96
C LEU A 58 10.49 8.19 -13.59
N GLN A 59 11.16 8.61 -14.67
CA GLN A 59 12.10 7.75 -15.38
C GLN A 59 13.19 7.17 -14.46
N GLU A 60 13.73 7.99 -13.56
CA GLU A 60 14.76 7.61 -12.60
C GLU A 60 14.22 7.12 -11.24
N ALA A 61 12.89 7.09 -11.06
CA ALA A 61 12.28 6.72 -9.80
C ALA A 61 12.53 5.25 -9.46
N VAL A 62 12.91 5.00 -8.20
CA VAL A 62 12.97 3.67 -7.61
C VAL A 62 11.76 3.49 -6.70
N LEU A 63 10.99 2.43 -6.95
CA LEU A 63 9.86 2.04 -6.10
C LEU A 63 10.32 1.02 -5.05
N LYS A 64 10.14 1.35 -3.77
CA LYS A 64 10.24 0.44 -2.64
C LYS A 64 8.86 0.10 -2.12
N ILE A 65 8.59 -1.20 -1.95
CA ILE A 65 7.34 -1.69 -1.36
C ILE A 65 7.65 -2.30 0.00
N ILE A 66 6.95 -1.81 1.02
CA ILE A 66 6.99 -2.25 2.41
C ILE A 66 5.71 -3.03 2.68
N GLU A 67 5.81 -4.32 2.94
CA GLU A 67 4.65 -5.14 3.28
C GLU A 67 4.28 -4.94 4.75
N VAL A 68 3.01 -4.64 5.01
CA VAL A 68 2.49 -4.41 6.35
C VAL A 68 1.39 -5.42 6.64
N GLY A 69 1.53 -6.14 7.76
CA GLY A 69 0.55 -7.14 8.18
C GLY A 69 -0.84 -6.53 8.46
N GLY A 70 -1.85 -7.38 8.38
CA GLY A 70 -3.21 -7.02 8.78
C GLY A 70 -3.28 -6.71 10.27
N LYS A 71 -3.87 -5.57 10.65
CA LYS A 71 -4.22 -5.27 12.04
C LYS A 71 -5.71 -5.22 12.23
N VAL A 72 -6.12 -5.63 13.42
CA VAL A 72 -7.51 -5.62 13.83
C VAL A 72 -7.70 -4.90 15.14
N ARG A 73 -8.91 -4.39 15.35
CA ARG A 73 -9.41 -3.86 16.60
C ARG A 73 -10.75 -4.51 16.93
N CYS A 74 -10.90 -5.06 18.12
CA CYS A 74 -12.21 -5.47 18.61
C CYS A 74 -13.04 -4.22 18.95
N LYS A 75 -14.27 -4.15 18.44
CA LYS A 75 -15.16 -3.01 18.71
C LYS A 75 -15.78 -3.04 20.11
N GLU A 76 -15.86 -4.22 20.73
CA GLU A 76 -16.39 -4.39 22.08
C GLU A 76 -15.39 -4.00 23.18
N CYS A 77 -14.17 -4.57 23.16
CA CYS A 77 -13.18 -4.34 24.22
C CYS A 77 -12.03 -3.40 23.82
N GLY A 78 -11.94 -3.01 22.54
CA GLY A 78 -10.87 -2.14 22.03
C GLY A 78 -9.52 -2.82 21.82
N ALA A 79 -9.37 -4.10 22.14
CA ALA A 79 -8.12 -4.83 21.98
C ALA A 79 -7.64 -4.81 20.51
N VAL A 80 -6.34 -4.58 20.31
CA VAL A 80 -5.69 -4.55 18.99
C VAL A 80 -4.86 -5.82 18.80
N GLY A 81 -4.90 -6.39 17.61
CA GLY A 81 -4.14 -7.59 17.25
C GLY A 81 -3.73 -7.63 15.79
N THR A 82 -3.01 -8.68 15.40
CA THR A 82 -2.68 -8.99 14.01
C THR A 82 -3.66 -10.03 13.46
N VAL A 83 -3.96 -9.93 12.16
CA VAL A 83 -4.70 -10.99 11.45
C VAL A 83 -3.73 -12.14 11.18
N GLU A 84 -3.80 -13.20 11.98
CA GLU A 84 -3.10 -14.46 11.71
C GLU A 84 -3.95 -15.37 10.82
N ASP A 85 -5.27 -15.40 11.04
CA ASP A 85 -6.25 -16.13 10.23
C ASP A 85 -7.42 -15.20 9.87
N PRO A 86 -7.62 -14.87 8.58
CA PRO A 86 -8.68 -13.99 8.12
C PRO A 86 -10.08 -14.65 8.06
N ILE A 87 -10.19 -15.97 8.29
CA ILE A 87 -11.44 -16.71 8.06
C ILE A 87 -12.43 -16.53 9.23
N LEU A 88 -11.96 -16.56 10.47
CA LEU A 88 -12.80 -16.39 11.68
C LEU A 88 -12.03 -15.65 12.79
N PRO A 89 -11.87 -14.33 12.70
CA PRO A 89 -11.17 -13.58 13.73
C PRO A 89 -12.08 -13.47 14.96
N LEU A 90 -11.65 -14.05 16.09
CA LEU A 90 -12.22 -13.82 17.42
C LEU A 90 -11.25 -13.00 18.25
N CYS A 91 -11.79 -12.13 19.09
CA CYS A 91 -10.98 -11.32 19.97
C CYS A 91 -10.37 -12.22 21.06
N LYS A 92 -9.05 -12.40 21.05
CA LYS A 92 -8.34 -13.20 22.07
C LYS A 92 -8.48 -12.67 23.51
N ALA A 93 -9.06 -11.48 23.70
CA ALA A 93 -9.25 -10.85 25.01
C ALA A 93 -10.68 -10.94 25.56
N CYS A 94 -11.71 -11.04 24.70
CA CYS A 94 -13.11 -11.05 25.14
C CYS A 94 -14.03 -12.01 24.35
N ASP A 95 -13.46 -12.81 23.45
CA ASP A 95 -14.16 -13.77 22.58
C ASP A 95 -15.23 -13.16 21.65
N SER A 96 -15.29 -11.83 21.54
CA SER A 96 -16.17 -11.15 20.59
C SER A 96 -15.73 -11.39 19.15
N SER A 97 -16.71 -11.58 18.27
CA SER A 97 -16.55 -11.61 16.81
C SER A 97 -16.68 -10.23 16.16
N ASP A 98 -17.03 -9.17 16.91
CA ASP A 98 -17.11 -7.81 16.38
C ASP A 98 -15.72 -7.20 16.28
N ILE A 99 -15.10 -7.44 15.11
CA ILE A 99 -13.73 -7.07 14.82
C ILE A 99 -13.65 -6.22 13.56
N GLU A 100 -12.96 -5.10 13.69
CA GLU A 100 -12.63 -4.19 12.61
C GLU A 100 -11.21 -4.42 12.12
N ILE A 101 -11.01 -4.47 10.81
CA ILE A 101 -9.67 -4.46 10.22
C ILE A 101 -9.22 -3.00 10.05
N THR A 102 -8.15 -2.63 10.76
CA THR A 102 -7.63 -1.25 10.84
C THR A 102 -6.39 -1.01 10.00
N GLN A 103 -5.72 -2.07 9.54
CA GLN A 103 -4.56 -1.99 8.65
C GLN A 103 -4.49 -3.24 7.76
N GLY A 104 -3.84 -3.12 6.61
CA GLY A 104 -3.46 -4.26 5.77
C GLY A 104 -4.40 -4.54 4.61
N LYS A 105 -5.48 -3.78 4.43
CA LYS A 105 -6.41 -3.89 3.30
C LYS A 105 -6.08 -3.00 2.12
N ASP A 106 -5.14 -2.07 2.29
CA ASP A 106 -4.93 -0.96 1.37
C ASP A 106 -3.50 -0.90 0.86
N LEU A 107 -3.32 -0.16 -0.23
CA LEU A 107 -2.03 0.27 -0.75
C LEU A 107 -1.90 1.77 -0.48
N ARG A 108 -0.79 2.21 0.15
CA ARG A 108 -0.63 3.61 0.57
C ARG A 108 0.72 4.17 0.15
N LEU A 109 0.72 5.38 -0.42
CA LEU A 109 1.94 6.16 -0.60
C LEU A 109 2.45 6.65 0.76
N ARG A 110 3.68 6.25 1.11
CA ARG A 110 4.31 6.55 2.40
C ARG A 110 5.30 7.70 2.29
N ASP A 111 6.08 7.71 1.22
CA ASP A 111 7.17 8.67 1.05
C ASP A 111 7.44 8.88 -0.43
N LEU A 112 7.79 10.10 -0.80
CA LEU A 112 8.09 10.52 -2.15
C LEU A 112 9.19 11.58 -2.07
N ARG A 113 10.31 11.35 -2.77
CA ARG A 113 11.47 12.25 -2.75
C ARG A 113 12.00 12.47 -4.15
N GLY A 114 12.48 13.68 -4.40
CA GLY A 114 13.01 14.10 -5.69
C GLY A 114 13.96 15.29 -5.59
N ASN A 115 14.28 15.84 -6.75
CA ASN A 115 15.20 16.96 -6.99
C ASN A 115 14.75 18.31 -6.42
#